data_AF-A0AA36Y470-F1
#
_entry.id   AF-A0AA36Y470-F1
#
_cell.length_a   1.000
_cell.length_b   1.000
_cell.length_c   1.000
_cell.angle_alpha   90.00
_cell.angle_beta   90.00
_cell.angle_gamma   90.00
#
_symmetry.space_group_name_H-M   'P 1'
#
loop_
_entity.id
_entity.type
_entity.pdbx_description
1 polymer ?
#
loop_
_entity_poly.entity_id
_entity_poly.type
_entity_poly.pdbx_seq_one_letter_code
_entity_poly.pdbx_strand_id
1 'polypeptide(L)'
;MLSKELTTLLLAGPEAKEDALRRKRIIALGWVGSAAEIDVLIDFLRGDPDALCRAWAAASLMQLSFHAVAAETVREKTKTVFAEAIRKESDLRAAGIMLEAAQTLFGKKWISAAAAEAAEPKAILKAGKSALRFLTRCSAE
;
A
#
# COMPACT_ATOMS: atom_id res chain seq x y z
N MET A 1 -26.51 2.77 -2.43
CA MET A 1 -26.38 4.24 -2.39
C MET A 1 -24.95 4.55 -1.94
N LEU A 2 -24.00 4.64 -2.88
CA LEU A 2 -22.65 5.13 -2.58
C LEU A 2 -22.81 6.60 -2.16
N SER A 3 -22.33 6.96 -0.97
CA SER A 3 -22.66 8.25 -0.35
C SER A 3 -22.15 9.41 -1.21
N LYS A 4 -22.91 10.51 -1.20
CA LYS A 4 -22.57 11.76 -1.87
C LYS A 4 -21.14 12.23 -1.52
N GLU A 5 -20.67 11.91 -0.31
CA GLU A 5 -19.32 12.20 0.16
C GLU A 5 -18.23 11.44 -0.59
N LEU A 6 -18.46 10.17 -0.95
CA LEU A 6 -17.50 9.36 -1.69
C LEU A 6 -17.26 9.94 -3.08
N THR A 7 -18.33 10.46 -3.70
CA THR A 7 -18.26 11.10 -5.01
C THR A 7 -17.50 12.43 -4.92
N THR A 8 -17.80 13.25 -3.92
CA THR A 8 -17.08 14.52 -3.67
C THR A 8 -15.59 14.31 -3.38
N LEU A 9 -15.24 13.24 -2.66
CA LEU A 9 -13.86 12.89 -2.32
C LEU A 9 -13.04 12.40 -3.52
N LEU A 10 -13.65 11.61 -4.42
CA LEU A 10 -13.01 11.15 -5.66
C LEU A 10 -12.78 12.30 -6.66
N LEU A 11 -13.65 13.31 -6.63
CA LEU A 11 -13.57 14.52 -7.45
C LEU A 11 -12.60 15.58 -6.90
N ALA A 12 -12.13 15.42 -5.66
CA ALA A 12 -11.08 16.29 -5.13
C ALA A 12 -9.76 15.99 -5.86
N GLY A 13 -9.27 16.98 -6.62
CA GLY A 13 -8.02 16.89 -7.37
C GLY A 13 -6.81 16.54 -6.49
N PRO A 14 -5.66 16.18 -7.10
CA PRO A 14 -4.43 15.84 -6.38
C PRO A 14 -3.89 16.97 -5.46
N GLU A 15 -4.44 18.19 -5.53
CA GLU A 15 -4.08 19.33 -4.68
C GLU A 15 -4.79 19.38 -3.31
N ALA A 16 -5.37 18.28 -2.84
CA ALA A 16 -5.89 18.21 -1.48
C ALA A 16 -4.74 18.44 -0.47
N LYS A 17 -4.56 19.69 -0.03
CA LYS A 17 -3.48 20.12 0.89
C LYS A 17 -3.56 19.43 2.25
N GLU A 18 -4.72 18.86 2.60
CA GLU A 18 -4.92 18.14 3.85
C GLU A 18 -4.63 16.64 3.71
N ASP A 19 -3.63 16.16 4.43
CA ASP A 19 -3.23 14.75 4.47
C ASP A 19 -4.40 13.82 4.84
N ALA A 20 -5.33 14.29 5.69
CA ALA A 20 -6.53 13.54 6.05
C ALA A 20 -7.46 13.29 4.85
N LEU A 21 -7.59 14.26 3.93
CA LEU A 21 -8.43 14.11 2.75
C LEU A 21 -7.79 13.16 1.73
N ARG A 22 -6.47 13.28 1.51
CA ARG A 22 -5.71 12.34 0.64
C ARG A 22 -5.81 10.91 1.16
N ARG A 23 -5.62 10.68 2.47
CA ARG A 23 -5.81 9.35 3.09
C ARG A 23 -7.20 8.77 2.85
N LYS A 24 -8.25 9.56 3.09
CA LYS A 24 -9.64 9.12 2.84
C LYS A 24 -9.82 8.71 1.37
N ARG A 25 -9.30 9.50 0.43
CA ARG A 25 -9.37 9.21 -1.00
C ARG A 25 -8.67 7.88 -1.32
N ILE A 26 -7.44 7.70 -0.85
CA ILE A 26 -6.65 6.47 -1.06
C ILE A 26 -7.41 5.23 -0.54
N ILE A 27 -7.99 5.32 0.66
CA ILE A 27 -8.78 4.22 1.24
C ILE A 27 -9.99 3.93 0.35
N ALA A 28 -10.75 4.95 -0.05
CA ALA A 28 -11.91 4.78 -0.92
C ALA A 28 -11.54 4.08 -2.24
N LEU A 29 -10.44 4.48 -2.88
CA LEU A 29 -9.96 3.85 -4.10
C LEU A 29 -9.67 2.35 -3.93
N GLY A 30 -9.20 1.90 -2.76
CA GLY A 30 -9.00 0.47 -2.49
C GLY A 30 -10.30 -0.35 -2.46
N TRP A 31 -11.42 0.27 -2.10
CA TRP A 31 -12.73 -0.38 -1.96
C TRP A 31 -13.60 -0.30 -3.20
N VAL A 32 -13.57 0.83 -3.92
CA VAL A 32 -14.47 1.06 -5.08
C VAL A 32 -13.73 1.20 -6.39
N GLY A 33 -12.39 1.24 -6.36
CA GLY A 33 -11.57 1.38 -7.55
C GLY A 33 -11.48 0.10 -8.38
N SER A 34 -10.75 0.22 -9.47
CA SER A 34 -10.55 -0.82 -10.47
C SER A 34 -9.07 -0.91 -10.85
N ALA A 35 -8.75 -1.65 -11.91
CA ALA A 35 -7.40 -1.67 -12.48
C ALA A 35 -6.92 -0.27 -12.94
N ALA A 36 -7.83 0.65 -13.25
CA ALA A 36 -7.50 2.01 -13.68
C ALA A 36 -6.84 2.85 -12.57
N GLU A 37 -7.13 2.55 -11.31
CA GLU A 37 -6.63 3.28 -10.14
C GLU A 37 -5.27 2.76 -9.63
N ILE A 38 -4.73 1.67 -10.21
CA ILE A 38 -3.46 1.09 -9.75
C ILE A 38 -2.32 2.09 -9.85
N ASP A 39 -2.20 2.79 -10.98
CA ASP A 39 -1.09 3.73 -11.20
C ASP A 39 -1.21 4.94 -10.27
N VAL A 40 -2.44 5.41 -10.01
CA VAL A 40 -2.72 6.47 -9.03
C VAL A 40 -2.30 6.06 -7.62
N LEU A 41 -2.61 4.83 -7.21
CA LEU A 41 -2.19 4.30 -5.90
C LEU A 41 -0.67 4.08 -5.83
N ILE A 42 -0.02 3.70 -6.93
CA ILE A 42 1.45 3.61 -7.02
C ILE A 42 2.09 4.97 -6.78
N ASP A 43 1.54 6.05 -7.34
CA ASP A 43 2.07 7.39 -7.14
C ASP A 43 2.01 7.83 -5.67
N PHE A 44 0.88 7.58 -5.00
CA PHE A 44 0.76 7.81 -3.56
C PHE A 44 1.77 6.98 -2.77
N LEU A 45 1.90 5.68 -3.06
CA LEU A 45 2.84 4.80 -2.38
C LEU A 45 4.30 5.25 -2.54
N ARG A 46 4.68 5.75 -3.72
CA ARG A 46 6.05 6.17 -4.03
C ARG A 46 6.47 7.46 -3.34
N GLY A 47 5.56 8.40 -3.15
CA GLY A 47 5.97 9.78 -2.91
C GLY A 47 5.00 10.72 -2.22
N ASP A 48 3.86 10.25 -1.68
CA ASP A 48 3.06 11.15 -0.85
C ASP A 48 3.90 11.62 0.36
N PRO A 49 3.89 12.92 0.71
CA PRO A 49 4.66 13.43 1.85
C PRO A 49 4.21 12.81 3.19
N ASP A 50 2.93 12.45 3.33
CA ASP A 50 2.41 11.82 4.54
C ASP A 50 2.67 10.31 4.54
N ALA A 51 3.28 9.80 5.62
CA ALA A 51 3.62 8.39 5.74
C ALA A 51 2.39 7.49 5.77
N LEU A 52 1.29 7.97 6.35
CA LEU A 52 0.04 7.21 6.40
C LEU A 52 -0.64 7.16 5.03
N CYS A 53 -0.57 8.20 4.19
CA CYS A 53 -0.97 8.11 2.78
C CYS A 53 -0.22 6.98 2.06
N ARG A 54 1.11 6.92 2.18
CA ARG A 54 1.91 5.86 1.55
C ARG A 54 1.51 4.46 2.06
N ALA A 55 1.33 4.33 3.36
CA ALA A 55 0.88 3.09 4.00
C ALA A 55 -0.51 2.64 3.50
N TRP A 56 -1.47 3.55 3.45
CA TRP A 56 -2.81 3.25 2.95
C TRP A 56 -2.82 2.96 1.45
N ALA A 57 -1.90 3.53 0.67
CA ALA A 57 -1.78 3.21 -0.73
C ALA A 57 -1.33 1.75 -0.94
N ALA A 58 -0.37 1.27 -0.16
CA ALA A 58 0.00 -0.15 -0.11
C ALA A 58 -1.19 -1.05 0.28
N ALA A 59 -1.92 -0.69 1.34
CA ALA A 59 -3.10 -1.45 1.77
C ALA A 59 -4.23 -1.45 0.72
N SER A 60 -4.47 -0.32 0.04
CA SER A 60 -5.46 -0.22 -1.03
C SER A 60 -5.10 -1.04 -2.26
N LEU A 61 -3.81 -1.10 -2.64
CA LEU A 61 -3.35 -2.00 -3.71
C LEU A 61 -3.61 -3.46 -3.36
N MET A 62 -3.29 -3.88 -2.12
CA MET A 62 -3.66 -5.21 -1.62
C MET A 62 -5.19 -5.40 -1.67
N GLN A 63 -5.97 -4.42 -1.25
CA GLN A 63 -7.43 -4.52 -1.21
C GLN A 63 -8.06 -4.74 -2.59
N LEU A 64 -7.56 -4.07 -3.63
CA LEU A 64 -8.03 -4.28 -5.02
C LEU A 64 -7.90 -5.74 -5.45
N SER A 65 -6.87 -6.46 -4.97
CA SER A 65 -6.64 -7.87 -5.29
C SER A 65 -7.69 -8.83 -4.73
N PHE A 66 -8.51 -8.38 -3.77
CA PHE A 66 -9.55 -9.21 -3.16
C PHE A 66 -10.89 -9.17 -3.88
N HIS A 67 -11.17 -8.14 -4.68
CA HIS A 67 -12.52 -7.96 -5.24
C HIS A 67 -12.60 -7.36 -6.64
N ALA A 68 -11.66 -6.51 -7.05
CA ALA A 68 -11.77 -5.72 -8.29
C ALA A 68 -10.76 -6.11 -9.38
N VAL A 69 -9.60 -6.65 -9.00
CA VAL A 69 -8.50 -6.94 -9.92
C VAL A 69 -7.89 -8.30 -9.58
N ALA A 70 -7.53 -9.09 -10.60
CA ALA A 70 -6.78 -10.33 -10.38
C ALA A 70 -5.49 -10.06 -9.59
N ALA A 71 -5.20 -10.88 -8.58
CA ALA A 71 -4.05 -10.68 -7.70
C ALA A 71 -2.73 -10.72 -8.46
N GLU A 72 -2.63 -11.55 -9.50
CA GLU A 72 -1.47 -11.65 -10.40
C GLU A 72 -1.17 -10.31 -11.05
N THR A 73 -2.19 -9.65 -11.62
CA THR A 73 -2.05 -8.32 -12.25
C THR A 73 -1.55 -7.28 -11.25
N VAL A 74 -2.10 -7.25 -10.04
CA VAL A 74 -1.65 -6.31 -8.99
C VAL A 74 -0.21 -6.61 -8.60
N ARG A 75 0.15 -7.89 -8.39
CA ARG A 75 1.50 -8.32 -8.01
C ARG A 75 2.53 -7.91 -9.06
N GLU A 76 2.25 -8.17 -10.33
CA GLU A 76 3.15 -7.84 -11.45
C GLU A 76 3.45 -6.34 -11.50
N LYS A 77 2.42 -5.50 -11.41
CA LYS A 77 2.58 -4.04 -11.47
C LYS A 77 3.28 -3.45 -10.24
N THR A 78 3.12 -4.07 -9.07
CA THR A 78 3.47 -3.43 -7.79
C THR A 78 4.70 -4.03 -7.11
N LYS A 79 5.22 -5.19 -7.54
CA LYS A 79 6.33 -5.88 -6.85
C LYS A 79 7.55 -4.99 -6.60
N THR A 80 8.03 -4.31 -7.63
CA THR A 80 9.19 -3.40 -7.53
C THR A 80 8.84 -2.13 -6.77
N VAL A 81 7.62 -1.61 -6.94
CA VAL A 81 7.10 -0.44 -6.22
C VAL A 81 7.07 -0.68 -4.71
N PHE A 82 6.56 -1.83 -4.26
CA PHE A 82 6.61 -2.23 -2.85
C PHE A 82 8.06 -2.32 -2.35
N ALA A 83 8.98 -2.85 -3.14
CA ALA A 83 10.40 -2.91 -2.76
C ALA A 83 11.01 -1.51 -2.59
N GLU A 84 10.68 -0.58 -3.49
CA GLU A 84 11.11 0.82 -3.42
C GLU A 84 10.56 1.51 -2.17
N ALA A 85 9.25 1.40 -1.93
CA ALA A 85 8.57 2.04 -0.81
C ALA A 85 9.08 1.49 0.54
N ILE A 86 9.13 0.17 0.72
CA ILE A 86 9.62 -0.47 1.95
C ILE A 86 11.07 -0.09 2.25
N ARG A 87 11.91 0.11 1.23
CA ARG A 87 13.31 0.50 1.41
C ARG A 87 13.46 1.94 1.91
N LYS A 88 12.58 2.85 1.45
CA LYS A 88 12.65 4.29 1.74
C LYS A 88 11.90 4.67 3.00
N GLU A 89 10.92 3.87 3.42
CA GLU A 89 10.05 4.22 4.54
C GLU A 89 10.80 4.23 5.88
N SER A 90 10.79 5.38 6.55
CA SER A 90 11.40 5.58 7.86
C SER A 90 10.38 5.55 9.00
N ASP A 91 9.09 5.81 8.70
CA ASP A 91 8.04 5.72 9.70
C ASP A 91 7.70 4.25 9.98
N LEU A 92 7.89 3.84 11.22
CA LEU A 92 7.72 2.43 11.62
C LEU A 92 6.28 1.96 11.45
N ARG A 93 5.30 2.83 11.72
CA ARG A 93 3.89 2.45 11.59
C ARG A 93 3.52 2.24 10.13
N ALA A 94 3.94 3.15 9.26
CA ALA A 94 3.76 3.03 7.82
C ALA A 94 4.46 1.79 7.27
N ALA A 95 5.71 1.56 7.67
CA ALA A 95 6.47 0.37 7.28
C ALA A 95 5.79 -0.93 7.72
N GLY A 96 5.24 -0.98 8.94
CA GLY A 96 4.46 -2.11 9.43
C GLY A 96 3.25 -2.42 8.53
N ILE A 97 2.45 -1.41 8.22
CA ILE A 97 1.28 -1.55 7.32
C ILE A 97 1.71 -1.98 5.91
N MET A 98 2.76 -1.37 5.34
CA MET A 98 3.28 -1.75 4.02
C MET A 98 3.73 -3.22 4.00
N LEU A 99 4.37 -3.70 5.07
CA LEU A 99 4.81 -5.08 5.20
C LEU A 99 3.64 -6.05 5.31
N GLU A 100 2.60 -5.70 6.08
CA GLU A 100 1.37 -6.50 6.14
C GLU A 100 0.64 -6.56 4.80
N ALA A 101 0.52 -5.43 4.11
CA ALA A 101 -0.08 -5.36 2.80
C ALA A 101 0.71 -6.22 1.79
N ALA A 102 2.03 -6.04 1.74
CA ALA A 102 2.90 -6.80 0.85
C ALA A 102 2.87 -8.30 1.17
N GLN A 103 3.03 -8.70 2.44
CA GLN A 103 3.05 -10.12 2.76
C GLN A 103 1.73 -10.80 2.41
N THR A 104 0.60 -10.12 2.62
CA THR A 104 -0.73 -10.64 2.26
C THR A 104 -0.88 -10.74 0.75
N LEU A 105 -0.58 -9.66 0.02
CA LEU A 105 -0.66 -9.63 -1.44
C LEU A 105 0.20 -10.72 -2.08
N PHE A 106 1.44 -10.93 -1.60
CA PHE A 106 2.41 -11.88 -2.17
C PHE A 106 2.40 -13.27 -1.52
N GLY A 107 1.45 -13.57 -0.63
CA GLY A 107 1.33 -14.89 0.02
C GLY A 107 2.57 -15.25 0.87
N LYS A 108 3.12 -14.29 1.59
CA LYS A 108 4.28 -14.43 2.48
C LYS A 108 3.88 -14.10 3.92
N LYS A 109 4.78 -14.42 4.85
CA LYS A 109 4.64 -14.09 6.26
C LYS A 109 5.99 -13.62 6.81
N TRP A 110 6.14 -12.32 6.99
CA TRP A 110 7.39 -11.70 7.48
C TRP A 110 7.22 -11.09 8.86
N ILE A 111 6.02 -10.59 9.17
CA ILE A 111 5.67 -9.97 10.44
C ILE A 111 4.29 -10.46 10.92
N SER A 112 4.07 -10.46 12.23
CA SER A 112 2.73 -10.69 12.80
C SER A 112 1.94 -9.39 12.82
N ALA A 113 0.61 -9.48 12.76
CA ALA A 113 -0.26 -8.31 12.87
C ALA A 113 0.00 -7.51 14.15
N ALA A 114 0.14 -8.21 15.30
CA ALA A 114 0.43 -7.56 16.57
C ALA A 114 1.75 -6.75 16.55
N ALA A 115 2.81 -7.28 15.92
CA ALA A 115 4.09 -6.57 15.85
C ALA A 115 4.06 -5.40 14.86
N ALA A 116 3.29 -5.52 13.77
CA ALA A 116 3.07 -4.43 12.82
C ALA A 116 2.24 -3.30 13.45
N GLU A 117 1.15 -3.64 14.13
CA GLU A 117 0.26 -2.69 14.82
C GLU A 117 0.99 -1.94 15.95
N ALA A 118 1.80 -2.65 16.75
CA ALA A 118 2.62 -2.07 17.80
C ALA A 118 3.82 -1.25 17.26
N ALA A 119 4.00 -1.19 15.94
CA ALA A 119 5.15 -0.58 15.28
C ALA A 119 6.49 -1.05 15.86
N GLU A 120 6.62 -2.35 16.16
CA GLU A 120 7.78 -2.88 16.89
C GLU A 120 9.06 -2.78 16.02
N PRO A 121 10.05 -1.95 16.40
CA PRO A 121 11.16 -1.61 15.51
C PRO A 121 11.99 -2.83 15.07
N LYS A 122 12.28 -3.75 16.01
CA LYS A 122 13.09 -4.94 15.73
C LYS A 122 12.38 -5.88 14.76
N ALA A 123 11.08 -6.08 14.93
CA ALA A 123 10.27 -6.92 14.06
C ALA A 123 10.18 -6.32 12.65
N ILE A 124 9.89 -5.02 12.54
CA ILE A 124 9.78 -4.31 11.25
C ILE A 124 11.08 -4.36 10.48
N LEU A 125 12.23 -4.07 11.11
CA LEU A 125 13.52 -4.09 10.42
C LEU A 125 13.88 -5.50 9.91
N LYS A 126 13.58 -6.55 10.69
CA LYS A 126 13.80 -7.95 10.29
C LYS A 126 12.86 -8.35 9.14
N ALA A 127 11.59 -7.97 9.24
CA ALA A 127 10.59 -8.22 8.21
C ALA A 127 10.93 -7.48 6.91
N GLY A 128 11.31 -6.21 6.99
CA GLY A 128 11.76 -5.39 5.86
C GLY A 128 12.92 -6.02 5.10
N LYS A 129 13.97 -6.48 5.79
CA LYS A 129 15.08 -7.21 5.14
C LYS A 129 14.59 -8.46 4.39
N SER A 130 13.62 -9.18 4.94
CA SER A 130 13.08 -10.41 4.36
C SER A 130 12.16 -10.12 3.16
N ALA A 131 11.32 -9.09 3.27
CA ALA A 131 10.48 -8.58 2.20
C ALA A 131 11.32 -8.13 1.01
N LEU A 132 12.35 -7.29 1.26
CA LEU A 132 13.23 -6.79 0.21
C LEU A 132 13.93 -7.92 -0.53
N ARG A 133 14.48 -8.92 0.18
CA ARG A 133 15.08 -10.11 -0.46
C ARG A 133 14.11 -10.84 -1.40
N PHE A 134 12.82 -10.88 -1.07
CA PHE A 134 11.83 -11.52 -1.93
C PHE A 134 11.43 -10.63 -3.10
N LEU A 135 11.12 -9.35 -2.84
CA LEU A 135 10.58 -8.43 -3.83
C LEU A 135 11.61 -8.01 -4.88
N THR A 136 12.90 -7.99 -4.54
CA THR A 136 13.97 -7.63 -5.50
C THR A 136 14.50 -8.83 -6.29
N ARG A 137 14.08 -10.06 -5.99
CA ARG A 137 14.45 -11.19 -6.84
C ARG A 137 13.72 -11.03 -8.18
N CYS A 138 14.49 -10.97 -9.27
CA CYS A 138 13.95 -11.24 -10.59
C CYS A 138 13.27 -12.61 -10.55
N SER A 139 12.04 -12.68 -11.03
CA SER A 139 11.38 -13.96 -11.26
C SER A 139 12.28 -14.70 -12.26
N ALA A 140 12.93 -15.77 -11.83
CA ALA A 140 13.43 -16.74 -12.80
C ALA A 140 12.20 -17.31 -13.49
N GLU A 141 12.26 -17.35 -14.81
CA GLU A 141 11.24 -17.82 -15.75
C GLU A 141 10.52 -19.11 -15.29
#